data_AF-A0A7Y5T948-F1
#
_entry.id   AF-A0A7Y5T948-F1
#
_cell.length_a   1.000
_cell.length_b   1.000
_cell.length_c   1.000
_cell.angle_alpha   90.00
_cell.angle_beta   90.00
_cell.angle_gamma   90.00
#
_symmetry.space_group_name_H-M   'P 1'
#
loop_
_entity.id
_entity.type
_entity.pdbx_description
1 polymer ?
#
loop_
_entity_poly.entity_id
_entity_poly.type
_entity_poly.pdbx_seq_one_letter_code
_entity_poly.pdbx_strand_id
1 'polypeptide(L)'
;DRDPVAAARLATARAALKALADDRHLPVENLLTPDYVRRLLWEPPDPVADDLVELVAARLTGRGARDWQVGLAAELLTEAIRSPDPLPGQGDGDADGEGSTSSAADSSSMRGNNVSRSTTGA
;
A
#
# COMPACT_ATOMS: atom_id res chain seq x y z
N ASP A 1 -6.59 -11.40 -16.45
CA ASP A 1 -5.62 -11.83 -15.42
C ASP A 1 -5.09 -10.67 -14.63
N ARG A 2 -5.62 -10.51 -13.43
CA ARG A 2 -5.19 -9.52 -12.43
C ARG A 2 -4.44 -10.33 -11.37
N ASP A 3 -3.11 -10.30 -11.38
CA ASP A 3 -2.32 -10.94 -10.34
C ASP A 3 -2.50 -10.15 -9.03
N PRO A 4 -3.13 -10.73 -7.99
CA PRO A 4 -3.40 -10.02 -6.74
C PRO A 4 -2.12 -9.63 -6.00
N VAL A 5 -1.03 -10.37 -6.18
CA VAL A 5 0.27 -10.08 -5.56
C VAL A 5 0.92 -8.86 -6.22
N ALA A 6 0.82 -8.75 -7.54
CA ALA A 6 1.29 -7.57 -8.26
C ALA A 6 0.48 -6.31 -7.91
N ALA A 7 -0.82 -6.46 -7.70
CA ALA A 7 -1.69 -5.38 -7.25
C ALA A 7 -1.33 -4.89 -5.84
N ALA A 8 -1.08 -5.80 -4.89
CA ALA A 8 -0.64 -5.47 -3.54
C ALA A 8 0.71 -4.72 -3.55
N ARG A 9 1.71 -5.22 -4.28
CA ARG A 9 3.01 -4.54 -4.47
C ARG A 9 2.84 -3.13 -5.01
N LEU A 10 1.98 -2.97 -6.01
CA LEU A 10 1.69 -1.67 -6.62
C LEU A 10 1.03 -0.69 -5.64
N ALA A 11 0.13 -1.16 -4.78
CA ALA A 11 -0.48 -0.35 -3.74
C ALA A 11 0.57 0.12 -2.71
N THR A 12 1.39 -0.79 -2.20
CA THR A 12 2.48 -0.49 -1.24
C THR A 12 3.47 0.53 -1.82
N ALA A 13 3.94 0.30 -3.04
CA ALA A 13 4.85 1.21 -3.74
C ALA A 13 4.26 2.61 -3.93
N ARG A 14 2.99 2.70 -4.35
CA ARG A 14 2.31 3.99 -4.54
C ARG A 14 2.16 4.77 -3.24
N ALA A 15 1.79 4.09 -2.15
CA ALA A 15 1.66 4.72 -0.85
C ALA A 15 2.99 5.28 -0.36
N ALA A 16 4.07 4.51 -0.48
CA ALA A 16 5.40 4.93 -0.08
C ALA A 16 5.92 6.10 -0.95
N LEU A 17 5.73 6.07 -2.27
CA LEU A 17 6.09 7.19 -3.15
C LEU A 17 5.31 8.46 -2.82
N LYS A 18 4.03 8.32 -2.47
CA LYS A 18 3.22 9.46 -2.04
C LYS A 18 3.75 10.06 -0.73
N ALA A 19 4.05 9.24 0.26
CA ALA A 19 4.61 9.71 1.53
C ALA A 19 5.95 10.43 1.33
N LEU A 20 6.81 9.93 0.45
CA LEU A 20 8.07 10.58 0.11
C LEU A 20 7.86 11.91 -0.62
N ALA A 21 6.89 11.98 -1.53
CA ALA A 21 6.54 13.21 -2.22
C ALA A 21 6.01 14.28 -1.24
N ASP A 22 5.18 13.86 -0.27
CA ASP A 22 4.67 14.71 0.79
C ASP A 22 5.81 15.24 1.69
N ASP A 23 6.75 14.38 2.13
CA ASP A 23 7.95 14.77 2.90
C ASP A 23 8.78 15.84 2.18
N ARG A 24 8.94 15.67 0.86
CA ARG A 24 9.72 16.57 0.01
C ARG A 24 8.93 17.75 -0.54
N HIS A 25 7.66 17.90 -0.15
CA HIS A 25 6.78 18.99 -0.56
C HIS A 25 6.71 19.17 -2.09
N LEU A 26 6.66 18.05 -2.82
CA LEU A 26 6.62 18.06 -4.28
C LEU A 26 5.55 17.09 -4.82
N PRO A 27 4.99 17.34 -6.02
CA PRO A 27 4.05 16.43 -6.64
C PRO A 27 4.69 15.06 -6.93
N VAL A 28 3.95 13.97 -6.68
CA VAL A 28 4.46 12.60 -6.87
C VAL A 28 4.85 12.31 -8.32
N GLU A 29 4.18 12.95 -9.29
CA GLU A 29 4.52 12.90 -10.71
C GLU A 29 5.88 13.52 -11.04
N ASN A 30 6.35 14.47 -10.21
CA ASN A 30 7.69 15.03 -10.35
C ASN A 30 8.75 14.10 -9.73
N LEU A 31 8.36 13.28 -8.75
CA LEU A 31 9.24 12.28 -8.15
C LEU A 31 9.45 11.08 -9.08
N LEU A 32 8.38 10.49 -9.59
CA LEU A 32 8.45 9.36 -10.52
C LEU A 32 7.17 9.20 -11.34
N THR A 33 7.32 8.90 -12.63
CA THR A 33 6.18 8.65 -13.52
C THR A 33 5.38 7.41 -13.06
N PRO A 34 4.06 7.50 -12.84
CA PRO A 34 3.24 6.37 -12.39
C PRO A 34 3.28 5.16 -13.34
N ASP A 35 3.49 5.38 -14.64
CA ASP A 35 3.64 4.29 -15.62
C ASP A 35 4.93 3.49 -15.39
N TYR A 36 6.03 4.13 -14.97
CA TYR A 36 7.28 3.42 -14.69
C TYR A 36 7.10 2.43 -13.54
N VAL A 37 6.40 2.85 -12.48
CA VAL A 37 6.07 2.00 -11.33
C VAL A 37 5.19 0.82 -11.76
N ARG A 38 4.12 1.10 -12.50
CA ARG A 38 3.22 0.05 -13.00
C ARG A 38 3.97 -0.98 -13.85
N ARG A 39 4.82 -0.52 -14.77
CA ARG A 39 5.58 -1.41 -15.67
C ARG A 39 6.65 -2.21 -14.93
N LEU A 40 7.32 -1.60 -13.95
CA LEU A 40 8.31 -2.29 -13.11
C LEU A 40 7.66 -3.39 -12.28
N LEU A 41 6.54 -3.09 -11.62
CA LEU A 41 5.89 -4.04 -10.71
C LEU A 41 5.06 -5.12 -11.42
N TRP A 42 4.77 -4.92 -12.71
CA TRP A 42 4.16 -5.95 -13.55
C TRP A 42 5.13 -7.08 -13.91
N GLU A 43 6.40 -6.76 -14.05
CA GLU A 43 7.47 -7.74 -14.32
C GLU A 43 8.66 -7.43 -13.41
N PRO A 44 8.50 -7.68 -12.09
CA PRO A 44 9.49 -7.29 -11.11
C PRO A 44 10.75 -8.18 -11.25
N PRO A 45 11.95 -7.62 -11.03
CA PRO A 45 13.15 -8.42 -10.83
C PRO A 45 13.01 -9.35 -9.61
N ASP A 46 13.83 -10.39 -9.55
CA ASP A 46 13.75 -11.43 -8.52
C ASP A 46 13.89 -10.80 -7.12
N PRO A 47 12.88 -10.94 -6.23
CA PRO A 47 12.90 -10.34 -4.90
C PRO A 47 14.05 -10.85 -4.02
N VAL A 48 14.64 -12.00 -4.34
CA VAL A 48 15.74 -12.64 -3.58
C VAL A 48 17.11 -12.26 -4.17
N ALA A 49 17.16 -11.50 -5.26
CA ALA A 49 18.41 -11.06 -5.84
C ALA A 49 19.15 -10.09 -4.90
N ASP A 50 20.46 -10.31 -4.74
CA ASP A 50 21.34 -9.44 -3.95
C ASP A 50 21.49 -8.05 -4.61
N ASP A 51 21.42 -7.99 -5.94
CA ASP A 51 21.53 -6.79 -6.77
C ASP A 51 20.15 -6.18 -7.14
N LEU A 52 19.12 -6.46 -6.34
CA LEU A 52 17.75 -6.02 -6.64
C LEU A 52 17.61 -4.50 -6.77
N VAL A 53 18.35 -3.73 -5.96
CA VAL A 53 18.30 -2.26 -6.02
C VAL A 53 18.89 -1.76 -7.35
N GLU A 54 20.01 -2.34 -7.77
CA GLU A 54 20.69 -2.04 -9.03
C GLU A 54 19.81 -2.43 -10.23
N LEU A 55 19.14 -3.58 -10.17
CA LEU A 55 18.19 -4.01 -11.20
C LEU A 55 17.01 -3.04 -11.32
N VAL A 56 16.43 -2.61 -10.19
CA VAL A 56 15.36 -1.61 -10.17
C VAL A 56 15.85 -0.29 -10.74
N ALA A 57 17.02 0.19 -10.30
CA ALA A 57 17.63 1.42 -10.79
C ALA A 57 17.86 1.38 -12.30
N ALA A 58 18.45 0.29 -12.82
CA ALA A 58 18.69 0.10 -14.24
C ALA A 58 17.39 0.10 -15.06
N ARG A 59 16.31 -0.49 -14.54
CA ARG A 59 14.99 -0.46 -15.18
C ARG A 59 14.38 0.94 -15.22
N LEU A 60 14.58 1.75 -14.18
CA LEU A 60 14.09 3.13 -14.14
C LEU A 60 14.91 4.03 -15.09
N THR A 61 16.24 3.95 -15.04
CA THR A 61 17.13 4.69 -15.93
C THR A 61 16.88 4.33 -17.40
N GLY A 62 16.71 3.03 -17.71
CA GLY A 62 16.37 2.57 -19.06
C GLY A 62 15.03 3.10 -19.59
N ARG A 63 14.15 3.60 -18.71
CA ARG A 63 12.88 4.26 -19.07
C ARG A 63 12.97 5.78 -19.15
N GLY A 64 14.11 6.36 -18.79
CA GLY A 64 14.36 7.80 -18.81
C GLY A 64 14.16 8.51 -17.46
N ALA A 65 14.10 7.77 -16.34
CA ALA A 65 14.15 8.39 -15.02
C ALA A 65 15.50 9.08 -14.79
N ARG A 66 15.49 10.25 -14.16
CA ARG A 66 16.71 11.01 -13.84
C ARG A 66 17.41 10.39 -12.65
N ASP A 67 18.74 10.54 -12.57
CA ASP A 67 19.56 9.95 -11.50
C ASP A 67 19.06 10.27 -10.09
N TRP A 68 18.64 11.51 -9.85
CA TRP A 68 18.08 11.92 -8.56
C TRP A 68 16.72 11.27 -8.26
N GLN A 69 15.89 10.98 -9.27
CA GLN A 69 14.63 10.26 -9.11
C GLN A 69 14.90 8.79 -8.80
N VAL A 70 15.86 8.20 -9.49
CA VAL A 70 16.31 6.81 -9.27
C VAL A 70 16.85 6.65 -7.86
N GLY A 71 17.71 7.55 -7.40
CA GLY A 71 18.27 7.50 -6.04
C GLY A 71 17.21 7.63 -4.94
N LEU A 72 16.06 8.25 -5.21
CA LEU A 72 14.95 8.35 -4.26
C LEU A 72 13.99 7.16 -4.33
N ALA A 73 13.77 6.62 -5.53
CA ALA A 73 12.75 5.61 -5.76
C ALA A 73 13.27 4.18 -5.70
N ALA A 74 14.54 3.92 -6.03
CA ALA A 74 15.07 2.56 -6.17
C ALA A 74 14.96 1.76 -4.87
N GLU A 75 15.48 2.30 -3.76
CA GLU A 75 15.41 1.63 -2.45
C GLU A 75 13.98 1.40 -1.98
N LEU A 76 13.11 2.41 -2.17
CA LEU A 76 11.71 2.37 -1.78
C LEU A 76 10.92 1.31 -2.57
N LEU A 77 11.16 1.21 -3.88
CA LEU A 77 10.53 0.22 -4.74
C LEU A 77 11.06 -1.19 -4.45
N THR A 78 12.35 -1.32 -4.12
CA THR A 78 12.94 -2.59 -3.69
C THR A 78 12.28 -3.10 -2.42
N GLU A 79 12.04 -2.23 -1.43
CA GLU A 79 11.34 -2.63 -0.21
C GLU A 79 9.90 -3.06 -0.51
N ALA A 80 9.18 -2.35 -1.39
CA ALA A 80 7.83 -2.75 -1.80
C ALA A 80 7.78 -4.09 -2.56
N ILE A 81 8.87 -4.46 -3.25
CA ILE A 81 8.99 -5.76 -3.94
C ILE A 81 9.24 -6.89 -2.92
N ARG A 82 10.11 -6.66 -1.92
CA ARG A 82 10.46 -7.63 -0.87
C ARG A 82 9.33 -7.83 0.14
N SER A 83 8.72 -6.73 0.55
CA SER A 83 7.70 -6.67 1.60
C SER A 83 6.43 -6.05 1.02
N PRO A 84 5.61 -6.82 0.27
CA PRO A 84 4.29 -6.38 -0.14
C PRO A 84 3.34 -6.43 1.05
N ASP A 85 3.57 -5.60 2.07
CA ASP A 85 2.63 -5.45 3.17
C ASP A 85 1.50 -4.51 2.72
N PRO A 86 0.25 -5.00 2.61
CA PRO A 86 -0.86 -4.13 2.32
C PRO A 86 -1.13 -3.26 3.54
N LEU A 87 -1.06 -1.94 3.38
CA LEU A 87 -1.59 -1.03 4.38
C LEU A 87 -3.05 -1.44 4.70
N PRO A 88 -3.41 -1.72 5.97
CA PRO A 88 -4.79 -1.99 6.33
C PRO A 88 -5.59 -0.70 6.10
N GLY A 89 -6.29 -0.60 4.97
CA GLY A 89 -7.10 0.58 4.67
C GLY A 89 -7.42 0.84 3.20
N GLN A 90 -6.74 0.25 2.22
CA GLN A 90 -7.10 0.40 0.81
C GLN A 90 -7.71 -0.89 0.27
N GLY A 91 -8.96 -1.16 0.69
CA GLY A 91 -9.83 -2.11 0.02
C GLY A 91 -10.22 -1.54 -1.33
N ASP A 92 -9.64 -2.07 -2.41
CA ASP A 92 -10.34 -2.07 -3.69
C ASP A 92 -11.62 -2.88 -3.48
N GLY A 93 -12.76 -2.21 -3.53
CA GLY A 93 -14.06 -2.82 -3.31
C GLY A 93 -14.38 -3.87 -4.36
N ASP A 94 -14.16 -5.13 -4.00
CA ASP A 94 -14.85 -6.30 -4.56
C ASP A 94 -15.26 -7.17 -3.36
N ALA A 95 -16.26 -6.66 -2.64
CA ALA A 95 -17.02 -7.45 -1.68
C ALA A 95 -18.04 -8.30 -2.46
N ASP A 96 -17.58 -9.40 -3.05
CA ASP A 96 -18.50 -10.50 -3.36
C ASP A 96 -18.91 -11.14 -2.04
N GLY A 97 -20.07 -10.69 -1.57
CA GLY A 97 -20.78 -11.30 -0.46
C GLY A 97 -21.28 -12.68 -0.84
N GLU A 98 -20.56 -13.71 -0.42
CA GLU A 98 -21.13 -14.99 -0.03
C GLU A 98 -20.79 -15.16 1.45
N GLY A 99 -21.67 -15.52 2.36
CA GLY A 99 -22.98 -16.13 2.26
C GLY A 99 -23.25 -16.57 3.68
N SER A 100 -24.32 -16.03 4.24
CA SER A 100 -24.81 -16.33 5.58
C SER A 100 -24.76 -17.82 5.89
N THR A 101 -24.06 -18.21 6.95
CA THR A 101 -24.51 -19.35 7.77
C THR A 101 -24.63 -18.89 9.22
N SER A 102 -25.85 -18.46 9.50
CA SER A 102 -26.51 -18.52 10.80
C SER A 102 -26.09 -19.77 11.59
N SER A 103 -25.61 -19.58 12.82
CA SER A 103 -25.92 -20.51 13.89
C SER A 103 -26.30 -19.73 15.15
N ALA A 104 -27.52 -19.99 15.57
CA ALA A 104 -28.22 -19.43 16.70
C ALA A 104 -27.73 -19.98 18.05
N ALA A 105 -28.33 -19.43 19.11
CA ALA A 105 -28.17 -19.68 20.55
C ALA A 105 -27.05 -18.84 21.18
N ASP A 106 -27.27 -18.04 22.24
CA ASP A 106 -28.27 -18.16 23.29
C ASP A 106 -28.58 -16.77 23.89
N SER A 107 -29.85 -16.58 24.25
CA SER A 107 -30.36 -15.39 24.92
C SER A 107 -30.46 -15.65 26.42
N SER A 108 -29.72 -14.92 27.23
CA SER A 108 -30.13 -14.57 28.60
C SER A 108 -29.20 -13.48 29.14
N SER A 109 -29.68 -12.24 29.23
CA SER A 109 -30.34 -11.69 30.41
C SER A 109 -29.34 -11.20 31.45
N MET A 110 -29.13 -9.88 31.51
CA MET A 110 -29.25 -9.14 32.78
C MET A 110 -29.32 -7.62 32.53
N ARG A 111 -30.35 -7.05 33.14
CA ARG A 111 -30.67 -5.63 33.28
C ARG A 111 -29.65 -4.91 34.18
N GLY A 112 -29.48 -3.61 33.96
CA GLY A 112 -28.89 -2.66 34.91
C GLY A 112 -28.67 -1.30 34.23
N ASN A 113 -29.73 -0.55 33.93
CA ASN A 113 -30.24 0.57 34.74
C ASN A 113 -29.26 1.75 34.90
N ASN A 114 -29.40 2.72 33.99
CA ASN A 114 -29.52 4.16 34.18
C ASN A 114 -28.87 4.81 35.43
N VAL A 115 -28.03 5.83 35.22
CA VAL A 115 -28.33 7.20 35.67
C VAL A 115 -27.30 8.18 35.10
N SER A 116 -27.84 9.17 34.40
CA SER A 116 -27.23 10.43 33.99
C SER A 116 -26.60 11.17 35.17
N ARG A 117 -25.40 11.74 35.00
CA ARG A 117 -24.96 12.92 35.75
C ARG A 117 -24.09 13.83 34.87
N SER A 118 -24.65 14.98 34.56
CA SER A 118 -23.98 16.18 34.04
C SER A 118 -23.06 16.79 35.10
N THR A 119 -21.91 17.36 34.72
CA THR A 119 -21.33 18.53 35.41
C THR A 119 -20.43 19.35 34.48
N THR A 120 -20.85 20.60 34.31
CA THR A 120 -20.22 21.81 33.80
C THR A 120 -18.90 22.22 34.46
N GLY A 121 -17.99 22.82 33.69
CA GLY A 121 -17.32 24.10 34.03
C GLY A 121 -15.94 24.06 34.70
N ALA A 122 -14.92 24.56 34.00
CA ALA A 122 -14.28 25.87 34.24
C ALA A 122 -13.21 26.12 33.17
#